data_AF-A0A2R6II13-F1
#
_entry.id   AF-A0A2R6II13-F1
#
_cell.length_a   1.000
_cell.length_b   1.000
_cell.length_c   1.000
_cell.angle_alpha   90.00
_cell.angle_beta   90.00
_cell.angle_gamma   90.00
#
_symmetry.space_group_name_H-M   'P 1'
#
loop_
_entity.id
_entity.type
_entity.pdbx_description
1 polymer ?
#
loop_
_entity_poly.entity_id
_entity_poly.type
_entity_poly.pdbx_seq_one_letter_code
_entity_poly.pdbx_strand_id
1 'polypeptide(L)'
;MSDTARAVEVHPGREAVVDFDPGLTFECVEECTWCCHHGVLLYEPDLLELAGCTSLAETTTEFRGQDFVRKEAKDRDEHVGEDGEACYFLRDDGLCALHAEHDWKPARCSVFPLHASVEDGDATPREGGDIHVSVREAAREHCEGLGVSERRVVENLDAFLPAVLWDLDDPETRREL
;
A
#
# COMPACT_ATOMS: atom_id res chain seq x y z
N MET A 1 -1.19 17.65 21.33
CA MET A 1 -2.43 17.52 20.52
C MET A 1 -2.82 16.07 20.67
N SER A 2 -4.01 15.79 21.21
CA SER A 2 -4.40 14.43 21.58
C SER A 2 -4.71 13.66 20.31
N ASP A 3 -3.78 12.83 19.85
CA ASP A 3 -4.09 11.75 18.92
C ASP A 3 -5.17 10.90 19.58
N THR A 4 -6.29 10.71 18.91
CA THR A 4 -7.33 9.81 19.38
C THR A 4 -7.21 8.53 18.57
N ALA A 5 -6.12 7.80 18.86
CA ALA A 5 -5.97 6.41 18.46
C ALA A 5 -7.30 5.69 18.77
N ARG A 6 -7.95 5.18 17.73
CA ARG A 6 -9.25 4.52 17.86
C ARG A 6 -9.25 3.21 17.10
N ALA A 7 -9.75 2.16 17.75
CA ALA A 7 -10.05 0.92 17.05
C ALA A 7 -11.24 1.13 16.11
N VAL A 8 -11.11 0.66 14.88
CA VAL A 8 -12.15 0.70 13.85
C VAL A 8 -12.21 -0.68 13.22
N GLU A 9 -13.42 -1.23 13.11
CA GLU A 9 -13.66 -2.44 12.34
C GLU A 9 -13.52 -2.13 10.84
N VAL A 10 -12.57 -2.81 10.19
CA VAL A 10 -12.25 -2.61 8.78
C VAL A 10 -12.90 -3.69 7.92
N HIS A 11 -12.80 -4.95 8.36
CA HIS A 11 -13.55 -6.08 7.81
C HIS A 11 -14.26 -6.80 8.96
N PRO A 12 -15.24 -7.68 8.68
CA PRO A 12 -15.92 -8.44 9.74
C PRO A 12 -14.94 -9.15 10.68
N GLY A 13 -14.88 -8.71 11.94
CA GLY A 13 -13.98 -9.24 12.98
C GLY A 13 -12.50 -8.86 12.83
N ARG A 14 -12.16 -7.91 11.95
CA ARG A 14 -10.79 -7.43 11.69
C ARG A 14 -10.74 -5.93 11.98
N GLU A 15 -10.16 -5.59 13.12
CA GLU A 15 -10.06 -4.21 13.61
C GLU A 15 -8.63 -3.68 13.46
N ALA A 16 -8.50 -2.36 13.26
CA ALA A 16 -7.23 -1.64 13.28
C ALA A 16 -7.34 -0.39 14.13
N VAL A 17 -6.22 0.00 14.75
CA VAL A 17 -6.07 1.28 15.46
C VAL A 17 -5.68 2.34 14.44
N VAL A 18 -6.42 3.43 14.40
CA VAL A 18 -6.20 4.53 13.46
C VAL A 18 -5.49 5.69 14.15
N ASP A 19 -4.32 6.05 13.63
CA ASP A 19 -3.42 7.10 14.11
C ASP A 19 -3.28 8.24 13.08
N PHE A 20 -4.43 8.78 12.68
CA PHE A 20 -4.51 9.97 11.84
C PHE A 20 -5.83 10.72 12.05
N ASP A 21 -5.90 11.95 11.53
CA ASP A 21 -7.09 12.80 11.63
C ASP A 21 -8.33 12.11 11.01
N PRO A 22 -9.42 11.87 11.77
CA PRO A 22 -10.66 11.29 11.22
C PRO A 22 -11.28 12.12 10.08
N GLY A 23 -10.94 13.39 9.97
CA GLY A 23 -11.30 14.27 8.87
C GLY A 23 -10.48 14.08 7.59
N LEU A 24 -9.44 13.24 7.61
CA LEU A 24 -8.60 12.96 6.45
C LEU A 24 -9.43 12.36 5.31
N THR A 25 -9.34 13.00 4.14
CA THR A 25 -9.92 12.51 2.89
C THR A 25 -8.85 12.13 1.90
N PHE A 26 -9.19 11.21 1.01
CA PHE A 26 -8.28 10.76 -0.06
C PHE A 26 -9.07 10.34 -1.30
N GLU A 27 -8.51 10.65 -2.46
CA GLU A 27 -8.88 10.02 -3.72
C GLU A 27 -7.62 9.78 -4.56
N CYS A 28 -7.58 8.67 -5.31
CA CYS A 28 -6.52 8.51 -6.30
C CYS A 28 -6.70 9.56 -7.39
N VAL A 29 -5.71 10.44 -7.55
CA VAL A 29 -5.67 11.37 -8.68
C VAL A 29 -4.89 10.75 -9.84
N GLU A 30 -5.19 11.20 -11.04
CA GLU A 30 -4.40 10.88 -12.23
C GLU A 30 -2.94 11.31 -11.98
N GLU A 31 -1.97 10.61 -12.58
CA GLU A 31 -0.54 10.97 -12.53
C GLU A 31 0.20 10.79 -11.17
N CYS A 32 -0.49 10.50 -10.06
CA CYS A 32 0.14 10.24 -8.75
C CYS A 32 0.74 8.81 -8.67
N THR A 33 1.95 8.62 -9.22
CA THR A 33 2.62 7.30 -9.35
C THR A 33 3.51 6.92 -8.16
N TRP A 34 3.42 7.63 -7.03
CA TRP A 34 4.32 7.47 -5.89
C TRP A 34 4.36 6.07 -5.27
N CYS A 35 3.27 5.30 -5.38
CA CYS A 35 3.24 3.91 -4.94
C CYS A 35 4.18 2.99 -5.76
N CYS A 36 4.63 3.43 -6.94
CA CYS A 36 5.46 2.65 -7.87
C CYS A 36 6.97 2.94 -7.77
N HIS A 37 7.41 3.89 -6.94
CA HIS A 37 8.81 4.34 -6.90
C HIS A 37 9.72 3.50 -6.00
N HIS A 38 9.17 2.88 -4.94
CA HIS A 38 9.94 2.28 -3.85
C HIS A 38 10.07 0.75 -3.90
N GLY A 39 9.64 0.14 -5.01
CA GLY A 39 9.48 -1.31 -5.12
C GLY A 39 8.26 -1.83 -4.33
N VAL A 40 7.58 -2.84 -4.87
CA VAL A 40 6.35 -3.38 -4.28
C VAL A 40 6.63 -4.74 -3.67
N LEU A 41 6.73 -4.81 -2.35
CA LEU A 41 6.79 -6.09 -1.62
C LEU A 41 5.52 -6.89 -1.92
N LEU A 42 5.71 -8.18 -2.18
CA LEU A 42 4.66 -9.16 -2.43
C LEU A 42 4.53 -10.08 -1.22
N TYR A 43 3.32 -10.22 -0.69
CA TYR A 43 3.02 -11.29 0.26
C TYR A 43 2.75 -12.60 -0.49
N GLU A 44 2.75 -13.74 0.21
CA GLU A 44 2.51 -15.04 -0.42
C GLU A 44 1.20 -15.09 -1.25
N PRO A 45 0.06 -14.53 -0.78
CA PRO A 45 -1.14 -14.45 -1.61
C PRO A 45 -0.97 -13.58 -2.87
N ASP A 46 -0.17 -12.51 -2.79
CA ASP A 46 0.11 -11.66 -3.97
C ASP A 46 0.89 -12.43 -5.04
N LEU A 47 1.80 -13.34 -4.66
CA LEU A 47 2.55 -14.17 -5.60
C LEU A 47 1.65 -15.12 -6.39
N LEU A 48 0.65 -15.72 -5.72
CA LEU A 48 -0.30 -16.62 -6.35
C LEU A 48 -1.17 -15.88 -7.38
N GLU A 49 -1.71 -14.72 -7.01
CA GLU A 49 -2.52 -13.90 -7.93
C GLU A 49 -1.67 -13.34 -9.08
N LEU A 50 -0.45 -12.89 -8.79
CA LEU A 50 0.47 -12.37 -9.80
C LEU A 50 0.84 -13.44 -10.84
N ALA A 51 1.04 -14.69 -10.41
CA ALA A 51 1.32 -15.82 -11.31
C ALA A 51 0.15 -16.11 -12.28
N GLY A 52 -1.07 -15.73 -11.92
CA GLY A 52 -2.24 -15.78 -12.81
C GLY A 52 -2.27 -14.66 -13.85
N CYS A 53 -1.55 -13.57 -13.61
CA CYS A 53 -1.49 -12.40 -14.49
C CYS A 53 -0.28 -12.45 -15.43
N THR A 54 0.89 -12.85 -14.93
CA THR A 54 2.17 -12.76 -15.66
C THR A 54 3.25 -13.73 -15.12
N SER A 55 4.41 -13.76 -15.77
CA SER A 55 5.55 -14.58 -15.38
C SER A 55 6.26 -14.01 -14.16
N LEU A 56 6.17 -14.70 -13.02
CA LEU A 56 6.88 -14.29 -11.79
C LEU A 56 8.38 -14.09 -12.04
N ALA A 57 9.03 -14.99 -12.78
CA ALA A 57 10.45 -14.92 -13.08
C ALA A 57 10.85 -13.65 -13.87
N GLU A 58 9.92 -13.05 -14.61
CA GLU A 58 10.17 -11.83 -15.37
C GLU A 58 9.80 -10.57 -14.59
N THR A 59 8.97 -10.67 -13.56
CA THR A 59 8.39 -9.49 -12.90
C THR A 59 8.81 -9.32 -11.45
N THR A 60 9.38 -10.35 -10.82
CA THR A 60 9.80 -10.30 -9.42
C THR A 60 11.32 -10.32 -9.25
N THR A 61 11.76 -9.86 -8.09
CA THR A 61 13.13 -9.97 -7.59
C THR A 61 13.09 -10.29 -6.11
N GLU A 62 14.08 -11.04 -5.62
CA GLU A 62 14.23 -11.27 -4.19
C GLU A 62 15.20 -10.23 -3.60
N PHE A 63 14.82 -9.66 -2.46
CA PHE A 63 15.70 -8.81 -1.66
C PHE A 63 15.53 -9.13 -0.17
N ARG A 64 16.65 -9.44 0.50
CA ARG A 64 16.67 -9.82 1.93
C ARG A 64 15.70 -10.97 2.28
N GLY A 65 15.53 -11.93 1.37
CA GLY A 65 14.64 -13.09 1.55
C GLY A 65 13.15 -12.77 1.42
N GLN A 66 12.82 -11.64 0.78
CA GLN A 66 11.43 -11.25 0.48
C GLN A 66 11.28 -10.98 -1.01
N ASP A 67 10.11 -11.30 -1.56
CA ASP A 67 9.77 -11.06 -2.96
C ASP A 67 9.24 -9.65 -3.20
N PHE A 68 9.76 -8.98 -4.21
CA PHE A 68 9.30 -7.68 -4.67
C PHE A 68 8.96 -7.74 -6.15
N VAL A 69 8.03 -6.91 -6.59
CA VAL A 69 8.00 -6.51 -8.00
C VAL A 69 9.29 -5.75 -8.28
N ARG A 70 10.01 -6.18 -9.32
CA ARG A 70 11.28 -5.53 -9.68
C ARG A 70 11.05 -4.11 -10.17
N LYS A 71 12.03 -3.25 -9.91
CA LYS A 71 12.18 -1.97 -10.59
C LYS A 71 12.94 -2.17 -11.90
N GLU A 72 12.71 -1.27 -12.85
CA GLU A 72 13.48 -1.17 -14.07
C GLU A 72 13.63 0.28 -14.49
N ALA A 73 14.75 0.58 -15.16
CA ALA A 73 14.97 1.86 -15.81
C ALA A 73 13.86 2.13 -16.85
N LYS A 74 13.31 3.35 -16.83
CA LYS A 74 12.36 3.80 -17.85
C LYS A 74 13.04 4.88 -18.71
N ASP A 75 12.72 4.92 -20.00
CA ASP A 75 13.26 5.92 -20.94
C ASP A 75 12.46 7.23 -20.87
N ARG A 76 12.32 7.78 -19.66
CA ARG A 76 11.59 9.02 -19.34
C ARG A 76 11.94 9.55 -17.96
N ASP A 77 11.74 10.85 -17.76
CA ASP A 77 11.96 11.52 -16.46
C ASP A 77 10.66 11.66 -15.64
N GLU A 78 9.50 11.45 -16.26
CA GLU A 78 8.19 11.50 -15.61
C GLU A 78 7.84 10.14 -14.99
N HIS A 79 7.19 10.18 -13.83
CA HIS A 79 6.70 9.00 -13.11
C HIS A 79 7.76 7.98 -12.68
N VAL A 80 9.04 8.35 -12.72
CA VAL A 80 10.17 7.54 -12.22
C VAL A 80 10.66 8.04 -10.87
N GLY A 81 11.32 7.17 -10.11
CA GLY A 81 12.03 7.57 -8.90
C GLY A 81 13.30 8.38 -9.22
N GLU A 82 13.97 8.89 -8.19
CA GLU A 82 15.21 9.67 -8.34
C GLU A 82 16.35 8.90 -9.03
N ASP A 83 16.28 7.56 -9.03
CA ASP A 83 17.21 6.66 -9.69
C ASP A 83 16.88 6.42 -11.18
N GLY A 84 15.82 7.06 -11.70
CA GLY A 84 15.34 6.85 -13.08
C GLY A 84 14.63 5.51 -13.27
N GLU A 85 14.37 4.78 -12.18
CA GLU A 85 13.68 3.50 -12.21
C GLU A 85 12.26 3.60 -11.66
N ALA A 86 11.39 2.70 -12.12
CA ALA A 86 10.04 2.54 -11.60
C ALA A 86 9.63 1.08 -11.57
N CYS A 87 8.53 0.78 -10.87
CA CYS A 87 7.87 -0.52 -10.91
C CYS A 87 7.73 -1.05 -12.34
N TYR A 88 8.01 -2.34 -12.53
CA TYR A 88 7.85 -3.04 -13.80
C TYR A 88 6.49 -2.75 -14.48
N PHE A 89 5.40 -2.77 -13.70
CA PHE A 89 4.03 -2.58 -14.21
C PHE A 89 3.63 -1.11 -14.43
N LEU A 90 4.51 -0.15 -14.17
CA LEU A 90 4.20 1.26 -14.42
C LEU A 90 4.35 1.56 -15.91
N ARG A 91 3.23 1.92 -16.54
CA ARG A 91 3.14 2.26 -17.96
C ARG A 91 3.52 3.71 -18.24
N ASP A 92 3.74 4.01 -19.51
CA ASP A 92 4.14 5.34 -20.00
C ASP A 92 3.09 6.44 -19.73
N ASP A 93 1.83 6.06 -19.57
CA ASP A 93 0.71 6.95 -19.22
C ASP A 93 0.52 7.12 -17.69
N GLY A 94 1.44 6.61 -16.88
CA GLY A 94 1.37 6.71 -15.42
C GLY A 94 0.37 5.73 -14.77
N LEU A 95 -0.25 4.84 -15.56
CA LEU A 95 -1.19 3.85 -15.05
C LEU A 95 -0.47 2.53 -14.69
N CYS A 96 -1.04 1.81 -13.73
CA CYS A 96 -0.59 0.47 -13.37
C CYS A 96 -1.20 -0.57 -14.33
N ALA A 97 -0.35 -1.33 -15.04
CA ALA A 97 -0.79 -2.37 -15.97
C ALA A 97 -1.63 -3.45 -15.28
N LEU A 98 -1.27 -3.88 -14.06
CA LEU A 98 -2.03 -4.90 -13.31
C LEU A 98 -3.47 -4.44 -13.06
N HIS A 99 -3.65 -3.20 -12.63
CA HIS A 99 -4.98 -2.67 -12.36
C HIS A 99 -5.76 -2.44 -13.66
N ALA A 100 -5.10 -1.92 -14.70
CA ALA A 100 -5.75 -1.62 -15.97
C ALA A 100 -6.23 -2.89 -16.70
N GLU A 101 -5.48 -3.98 -16.59
CA GLU A 101 -5.71 -5.21 -17.38
C GLU A 101 -6.41 -6.30 -16.58
N HIS A 102 -6.22 -6.34 -15.26
CA HIS A 102 -6.71 -7.42 -14.39
C HIS A 102 -7.61 -6.93 -13.25
N ASP A 103 -7.86 -5.62 -13.13
CA ASP A 103 -8.61 -5.02 -12.00
C ASP A 103 -8.05 -5.43 -10.63
N TRP A 104 -6.73 -5.63 -10.58
CA TRP A 104 -6.04 -6.15 -9.41
C TRP A 104 -4.73 -5.41 -9.18
N LYS A 105 -4.31 -5.35 -7.92
CA LYS A 105 -3.01 -4.83 -7.49
C LYS A 105 -2.55 -5.57 -6.23
N PRO A 106 -1.23 -5.70 -5.99
CA PRO A 106 -0.71 -6.29 -4.76
C PRO A 106 -1.26 -5.58 -3.53
N ALA A 107 -1.40 -6.32 -2.43
CA ALA A 107 -2.00 -5.80 -1.20
C ALA A 107 -1.30 -4.51 -0.73
N ARG A 108 0.03 -4.47 -0.82
CA ARG A 108 0.82 -3.29 -0.45
C ARG A 108 0.52 -2.04 -1.27
N CYS A 109 0.15 -2.19 -2.54
CA CYS A 109 -0.25 -1.06 -3.39
C CYS A 109 -1.58 -0.46 -2.95
N SER A 110 -2.48 -1.25 -2.37
CA SER A 110 -3.76 -0.76 -1.83
C SER A 110 -3.60 0.08 -0.57
N VAL A 111 -2.55 -0.20 0.22
CA VAL A 111 -2.32 0.50 1.50
C VAL A 111 -1.90 1.94 1.31
N PHE A 112 -1.26 2.31 0.20
CA PHE A 112 -0.89 3.71 -0.06
C PHE A 112 -2.16 4.60 -0.15
N PRO A 113 -2.19 5.79 0.49
CA PRO A 113 -1.10 6.55 1.13
C PRO A 113 -0.83 6.19 2.61
N LEU A 114 -1.56 5.22 3.15
CA LEU A 114 -1.43 4.77 4.52
C LEU A 114 -0.22 3.86 4.70
N HIS A 115 0.05 3.58 5.96
CA HIS A 115 1.02 2.62 6.43
C HIS A 115 0.38 1.82 7.55
N ALA A 116 0.48 0.50 7.44
CA ALA A 116 0.14 -0.42 8.51
C ALA A 116 1.41 -0.97 9.15
N SER A 117 1.38 -1.08 10.48
CA SER A 117 2.39 -1.70 11.36
C SER A 117 1.69 -2.51 12.46
N VAL A 118 2.42 -3.38 13.16
CA VAL A 118 1.94 -4.05 14.37
C VAL A 118 2.63 -3.45 15.58
N GLU A 119 1.86 -3.10 16.60
CA GLU A 119 2.36 -2.62 17.88
C GLU A 119 1.83 -3.49 19.03
N ASP A 120 2.58 -3.57 20.11
CA ASP A 120 2.14 -4.24 21.33
C ASP A 120 0.92 -3.49 21.91
N GLY A 121 -0.21 -4.19 22.05
CA GLY A 121 -1.45 -3.60 22.52
C GLY A 121 -2.58 -4.61 22.67
N ASP A 122 -3.71 -4.14 23.23
CA ASP A 122 -4.95 -4.89 23.45
C ASP A 122 -6.20 -4.07 23.05
N ALA A 123 -6.03 -3.07 22.19
CA ALA A 123 -7.12 -2.24 21.70
C ALA A 123 -8.05 -2.99 20.73
N THR A 124 -7.56 -4.06 20.11
CA THR A 124 -8.29 -4.93 19.18
C THR A 124 -8.30 -6.38 19.67
N PRO A 125 -9.19 -7.24 19.16
CA PRO A 125 -9.18 -8.67 19.49
C PRO A 125 -8.07 -9.47 18.78
N ARG A 126 -7.18 -8.83 18.01
CA ARG A 126 -6.13 -9.52 17.25
C ARG A 126 -5.09 -10.10 18.19
N GLU A 127 -4.82 -11.39 18.07
CA GLU A 127 -3.69 -12.02 18.75
C GLU A 127 -2.37 -11.58 18.08
N GLY A 128 -1.34 -11.28 18.89
CA GLY A 128 -0.03 -10.85 18.37
C GLY A 128 0.09 -9.35 18.15
N GLY A 129 -0.70 -8.53 18.85
CA GLY A 129 -0.62 -7.06 18.83
C GLY A 129 -1.66 -6.41 17.92
N ASP A 130 -1.82 -5.10 18.09
CA ASP A 130 -2.77 -4.28 17.36
C ASP A 130 -2.17 -3.86 16.01
N ILE A 131 -2.98 -3.86 14.95
CA ILE A 131 -2.58 -3.24 13.67
C ILE A 131 -2.81 -1.75 13.79
N HIS A 132 -1.74 -0.97 13.74
CA HIS A 132 -1.77 0.48 13.73
C HIS A 132 -1.69 1.01 12.31
N VAL A 133 -2.50 2.02 12.02
CA VAL A 133 -2.64 2.59 10.68
C VAL A 133 -2.44 4.09 10.75
N SER A 134 -1.38 4.56 10.10
CA SER A 134 -1.03 5.97 10.00
C SER A 134 -0.88 6.41 8.54
N VAL A 135 -0.69 7.71 8.30
CA VAL A 135 -0.37 8.24 6.96
C VAL A 135 1.15 8.25 6.79
N ARG A 136 1.65 7.71 5.67
CA ARG A 136 3.08 7.75 5.34
C ARG A 136 3.60 9.19 5.31
N GLU A 137 4.77 9.42 5.88
CA GLU A 137 5.44 10.72 5.83
C GLU A 137 5.61 11.22 4.39
N ALA A 138 6.14 10.38 3.49
CA ALA A 138 6.30 10.70 2.08
C ALA A 138 4.96 11.03 1.38
N ALA A 139 3.85 10.40 1.81
CA ALA A 139 2.55 10.72 1.25
C ALA A 139 2.08 12.11 1.70
N ARG A 140 2.35 12.53 2.94
CA ARG A 140 2.02 13.88 3.42
C ARG A 140 2.74 14.97 2.62
N GLU A 141 3.92 14.66 2.09
CA GLU A 141 4.75 15.61 1.34
C GLU A 141 4.44 15.62 -0.16
N HIS A 142 4.10 14.45 -0.72
CA HIS A 142 4.08 14.29 -2.18
C HIS A 142 2.77 13.73 -2.76
N CYS A 143 1.84 13.25 -1.92
CA CYS A 143 0.60 12.68 -2.43
C CYS A 143 -0.45 13.76 -2.66
N GLU A 144 -0.65 14.08 -3.94
CA GLU A 144 -1.66 15.03 -4.41
C GLU A 144 -3.09 14.54 -4.18
N GLY A 145 -3.30 13.26 -3.87
CA GLY A 145 -4.61 12.69 -3.54
C GLY A 145 -5.10 12.98 -2.12
N LEU A 146 -4.26 13.52 -1.23
CA LEU A 146 -4.68 13.82 0.14
C LEU A 146 -5.47 15.13 0.22
N GLY A 147 -6.66 15.10 0.84
CA GLY A 147 -7.46 16.30 1.11
C GLY A 147 -8.21 16.88 -0.10
N VAL A 148 -8.21 16.20 -1.25
CA VAL A 148 -8.80 16.71 -2.51
C VAL A 148 -10.23 16.25 -2.76
N SER A 149 -10.71 15.28 -2.00
CA SER A 149 -12.06 14.72 -2.15
C SER A 149 -12.85 14.80 -0.84
N GLU A 150 -14.12 14.42 -0.90
CA GLU A 150 -14.98 14.25 0.29
C GLU A 150 -14.91 12.82 0.87
N ARG A 151 -14.18 11.91 0.20
CA ARG A 151 -14.09 10.50 0.60
C ARG A 151 -13.18 10.38 1.82
N ARG A 152 -13.79 10.27 3.00
CA ARG A 152 -13.07 10.07 4.26
C ARG A 152 -12.40 8.72 4.30
N VAL A 153 -11.10 8.71 4.56
CA VAL A 153 -10.29 7.48 4.63
C VAL A 153 -10.84 6.54 5.70
N VAL A 154 -11.15 7.09 6.88
CA VAL A 154 -11.54 6.30 8.04
C VAL A 154 -12.91 5.61 7.89
N GLU A 155 -13.75 6.09 6.96
CA GLU A 155 -15.05 5.50 6.64
C GLU A 155 -14.97 4.48 5.49
N ASN A 156 -13.78 4.33 4.87
CA ASN A 156 -13.54 3.52 3.68
C ASN A 156 -12.27 2.67 3.82
N LEU A 157 -11.88 2.31 5.05
CA LEU A 157 -10.61 1.63 5.35
C LEU A 157 -10.47 0.29 4.63
N ASP A 158 -11.56 -0.40 4.36
CA ASP A 158 -11.62 -1.68 3.63
C ASP A 158 -11.04 -1.58 2.22
N ALA A 159 -11.15 -0.42 1.58
CA ALA A 159 -10.58 -0.15 0.27
C ALA A 159 -9.05 0.06 0.30
N PHE A 160 -8.49 0.41 1.47
CA PHE A 160 -7.06 0.68 1.65
C PHE A 160 -6.33 -0.46 2.34
N LEU A 161 -7.01 -1.22 3.20
CA LEU A 161 -6.39 -2.25 4.04
C LEU A 161 -6.92 -3.61 3.62
N PRO A 162 -6.29 -4.29 2.66
CA PRO A 162 -6.65 -5.64 2.26
C PRO A 162 -6.72 -6.57 3.47
N ALA A 163 -7.71 -7.47 3.46
CA ALA A 163 -7.96 -8.36 4.58
C ALA A 163 -6.71 -9.19 4.94
N VAL A 164 -5.88 -9.56 3.94
CA VAL A 164 -4.65 -10.34 4.14
C VAL A 164 -3.71 -9.75 5.20
N LEU A 165 -3.73 -8.44 5.46
CA LEU A 165 -2.88 -7.82 6.49
C LEU A 165 -3.07 -8.41 7.89
N TRP A 166 -4.28 -8.90 8.21
CA TRP A 166 -4.56 -9.55 9.50
C TRP A 166 -4.07 -11.00 9.56
N ASP A 167 -3.84 -11.62 8.40
CA ASP A 167 -3.37 -13.01 8.29
C ASP A 167 -1.82 -13.08 8.28
N LEU A 168 -1.14 -11.93 8.24
CA LEU A 168 0.32 -11.83 8.30
C LEU A 168 0.82 -11.74 9.74
N ASP A 169 1.95 -12.40 10.01
CA ASP A 169 2.71 -12.23 11.25
C ASP A 169 3.23 -10.78 11.37
N ASP A 170 3.63 -10.19 10.24
CA ASP A 170 4.19 -8.85 10.16
C ASP A 170 3.65 -8.10 8.91
N PRO A 171 2.60 -7.28 9.07
CA PRO A 171 2.00 -6.51 7.98
C PRO A 171 2.75 -5.20 7.67
N GLU A 172 3.98 -5.01 8.18
CA GLU A 172 4.77 -3.80 7.98
C GLU A 172 4.92 -3.45 6.49
N THR A 173 4.42 -2.26 6.14
CA THR A 173 4.30 -1.81 4.74
C THR A 173 5.40 -0.84 4.28
N ARG A 174 6.31 -0.39 5.14
CA ARG A 174 7.43 0.55 4.87
C ARG A 174 8.70 -0.14 4.32
N ARG A 175 8.65 -1.42 3.96
CA ARG A 175 9.82 -2.17 3.47
C ARG A 175 10.13 -1.88 2.00
N GLU A 176 11.19 -1.17 1.71
CA GLU A 176 11.55 -0.74 0.35
C GLU A 176 12.66 -1.61 -0.26
N LEU A 177 12.67 -1.69 -1.60
CA LEU A 177 13.70 -2.37 -2.39
C LEU A 177 14.98 -1.52 -2.47
#